data_AF-A0A961U3M9-F1
#
_entry.id   AF-A0A961U3M9-F1
#
_cell.length_a   1.000
_cell.length_b   1.000
_cell.length_c   1.000
_cell.angle_alpha   90.00
_cell.angle_beta   90.00
_cell.angle_gamma   90.00
#
_symmetry.space_group_name_H-M   'P 1'
#
loop_
_entity.id
_entity.type
_entity.pdbx_description
1 polymer ?
#
loop_
_entity_poly.entity_id
_entity_poly.type
_entity_poly.pdbx_seq_one_letter_code
_entity_poly.pdbx_strand_id
1 'polypeptide(L)' 'KTKADGFYEKNPAREIPIKQMMGKAPTENSKGVRLVNLPQVRDIMNEEYEKMLAGDLTAQQALDNVVSRGNAAIKEAMGN' A
#
# COMPACT_ATOMS: atom_id res chain seq x y z
N LYS A 1 28.64 -4.56 -11.99
CA LYS A 1 29.58 -4.14 -10.93
C LYS A 1 29.08 -4.61 -9.56
N THR A 2 28.10 -3.97 -8.91
CA THR A 2 27.60 -4.35 -7.56
C THR A 2 27.38 -5.85 -7.31
N LYS A 3 26.61 -6.56 -8.16
CA LYS A 3 26.38 -8.00 -8.00
C LYS A 3 27.61 -8.85 -8.35
N ALA A 4 28.30 -8.51 -9.44
CA ALA A 4 29.51 -9.20 -9.90
C ALA A 4 30.67 -9.10 -8.89
N ASP A 5 30.73 -8.01 -8.12
CA ASP A 5 31.75 -7.78 -7.09
C ASP A 5 31.42 -8.49 -5.75
N GLY A 6 30.37 -9.33 -5.70
CA GLY A 6 29.97 -10.10 -4.52
C GLY A 6 29.30 -9.29 -3.40
N PHE A 7 28.88 -8.04 -3.66
CA PHE A 7 28.32 -7.16 -2.62
C PHE A 7 27.07 -7.76 -1.95
N TYR A 8 26.19 -8.38 -2.73
CA TYR A 8 24.94 -8.96 -2.22
C TYR A 8 25.15 -10.29 -1.50
N GLU A 9 26.23 -11.03 -1.80
CA GLU A 9 26.58 -12.24 -1.03
C GLU A 9 27.00 -11.87 0.39
N LYS A 10 27.78 -10.79 0.52
CA LYS A 10 28.18 -10.22 1.82
C LYS A 10 27.05 -9.48 2.53
N ASN A 11 26.05 -8.98 1.78
CA ASN A 11 24.93 -8.18 2.28
C ASN A 11 23.59 -8.70 1.72
N PRO A 12 23.15 -9.92 2.08
CA PRO A 12 22.01 -10.58 1.43
C PRO A 12 20.71 -9.78 1.51
N ALA A 13 20.48 -9.05 2.62
CA ALA A 13 19.30 -8.20 2.79
C ALA A 13 19.19 -7.07 1.75
N ARG A 14 20.31 -6.66 1.14
CA ARG A 14 20.33 -5.56 0.16
C ARG A 14 19.82 -5.96 -1.22
N GLU A 15 19.78 -7.26 -1.53
CA GLU A 15 19.20 -7.75 -2.79
C GLU A 15 17.69 -7.99 -2.70
N ILE A 16 17.14 -8.14 -1.49
CA ILE A 16 15.73 -8.50 -1.27
C ILE A 16 14.76 -7.49 -1.91
N PRO A 17 14.90 -6.16 -1.74
CA PRO A 17 13.98 -5.20 -2.36
C PRO A 17 14.00 -5.28 -3.89
N ILE A 18 15.18 -5.53 -4.47
CA ILE A 18 15.32 -5.68 -5.93
C ILE A 18 14.59 -6.93 -6.40
N LYS A 19 14.81 -8.07 -5.72
CA LYS A 19 14.10 -9.33 -6.00
C LYS A 19 12.59 -9.17 -5.85
N GLN A 20 12.12 -8.43 -4.85
CA GLN A 20 10.70 -8.13 -4.66
C GLN A 20 10.14 -7.32 -5.83
N MET A 21 10.81 -6.23 -6.22
CA MET A 21 10.37 -5.36 -7.32
C MET A 21 10.38 -6.08 -8.68
N MET A 22 11.29 -7.04 -8.87
CA MET A 22 11.43 -7.79 -10.12
C MET A 22 10.72 -9.15 -10.11
N GLY A 23 10.02 -9.51 -9.02
CA GLY A 23 9.49 -10.86 -8.82
C GLY A 23 8.39 -11.26 -9.80
N LYS A 24 7.62 -10.29 -10.31
CA LYS A 24 6.59 -10.47 -11.34
C LYS A 24 6.55 -9.25 -12.26
N ALA A 25 6.22 -9.47 -13.53
CA ALA A 25 5.96 -8.37 -14.45
C ALA A 25 4.73 -7.56 -13.97
N PRO A 26 4.79 -6.21 -13.97
CA PRO A 26 3.65 -5.38 -13.60
C PRO A 26 2.46 -5.61 -14.55
N THR A 27 1.28 -5.78 -13.98
CA THR A 27 -0.02 -5.65 -14.67
C THR A 27 -0.41 -4.18 -14.82
N GLU A 28 -1.50 -3.89 -15.52
CA GLU A 28 -2.03 -2.52 -15.66
C GLU A 28 -2.26 -1.86 -14.29
N ASN A 29 -2.81 -2.60 -13.33
CA ASN A 29 -3.20 -2.08 -12.00
C ASN A 29 -2.12 -2.24 -10.91
N SER A 30 -0.91 -2.71 -11.23
CA SER A 30 0.17 -2.92 -10.24
C SER A 30 1.42 -2.07 -10.46
N LYS A 31 1.35 -1.07 -11.35
CA LYS A 31 2.44 -0.10 -11.58
C LYS A 31 2.58 0.94 -10.47
N GLY A 32 1.58 1.04 -9.60
CA GLY A 32 1.53 1.99 -8.50
C GLY A 32 0.09 2.41 -8.19
N VAL A 33 -0.08 3.16 -7.09
CA VAL A 33 -1.37 3.72 -6.69
C VAL A 33 -1.41 5.19 -7.09
N ARG A 34 -2.46 5.60 -7.80
CA ARG A 34 -2.73 7.00 -8.14
C ARG A 34 -4.17 7.31 -7.79
N LEU A 35 -4.36 8.21 -6.84
CA LEU A 35 -5.67 8.56 -6.28
C LEU A 35 -5.66 10.04 -5.91
N VAL A 36 -6.79 10.72 -6.12
CA VAL A 36 -6.99 12.09 -5.64
C VAL A 36 -6.99 12.08 -4.11
N ASN A 37 -6.28 13.03 -3.49
CA ASN A 37 -6.20 13.17 -2.04
C ASN A 37 -5.75 11.88 -1.31
N LEU A 38 -4.79 11.17 -1.90
CA LEU A 38 -4.26 9.90 -1.36
C LEU A 38 -3.79 9.97 0.11
N PRO A 39 -3.15 11.05 0.62
CA PRO A 39 -2.77 11.13 2.02
C PRO A 39 -3.95 10.94 2.99
N GLN A 40 -5.06 11.65 2.77
CA GLN A 40 -6.24 11.52 3.63
C GLN A 40 -6.88 10.13 3.52
N VAL A 41 -6.91 9.54 2.32
CA VAL A 41 -7.40 8.15 2.15
C VAL A 41 -6.53 7.17 2.93
N ARG A 42 -5.21 7.40 3.01
CA ARG A 42 -4.29 6.55 3.80
C ARG A 42 -4.52 6.72 5.29
N ASP A 43 -4.82 7.91 5.78
CA ASP A 43 -5.16 8.14 7.19
C ASP A 43 -6.43 7.39 7.57
N ILE A 44 -7.48 7.48 6.73
CA ILE A 44 -8.71 6.69 6.88
C ILE A 44 -8.42 5.19 6.92
N MET A 45 -7.56 4.69 6.02
CA MET A 45 -7.14 3.28 6.01
C MET A 45 -6.47 2.87 7.32
N ASN A 46 -5.55 3.69 7.83
CA ASN A 46 -4.83 3.39 9.05
C ASN A 46 -5.77 3.31 10.26
N GLU A 47 -6.70 4.27 10.40
CA GLU A 47 -7.68 4.25 11.51
C GLU A 47 -8.53 2.98 11.52
N GLU A 48 -9.03 2.54 10.37
CA GLU A 48 -9.87 1.33 10.28
C GLU A 48 -9.04 0.06 10.50
N TYR A 49 -7.78 0.03 10.05
CA TYR A 49 -6.86 -1.06 10.34
C TYR A 49 -6.49 -1.12 11.82
N GLU A 50 -6.30 0.01 12.49
CA GLU A 50 -6.02 0.06 13.93
C GLU A 50 -7.20 -0.49 14.74
N LYS A 51 -8.43 -0.08 14.43
CA LYS A 51 -9.66 -0.63 15.05
C LYS A 51 -9.80 -2.13 14.82
N MET A 52 -9.49 -2.59 13.59
CA MET A 52 -9.51 -4.01 13.26
C MET A 52 -8.48 -4.79 14.10
N LEU A 53 -7.24 -4.29 14.19
CA LEU A 53 -6.16 -4.92 14.95
C LEU A 53 -6.41 -4.88 16.46
N ALA A 54 -7.15 -3.88 16.95
CA ALA A 54 -7.62 -3.80 18.33
C ALA A 54 -8.77 -4.78 18.63
N GLY A 55 -9.39 -5.37 17.61
CA GLY A 55 -10.51 -6.30 17.74
C GLY A 55 -11.89 -5.63 17.77
N ASP A 56 -11.96 -4.31 17.57
CA ASP A 56 -13.21 -3.56 17.56
C ASP A 56 -14.02 -3.78 16.26
N LEU A 57 -13.33 -4.11 15.18
CA LEU A 57 -13.92 -4.39 13.87
C LEU A 57 -13.43 -5.72 13.31
N THR A 58 -14.30 -6.42 12.59
CA THR A 58 -13.87 -7.50 11.71
C THR A 58 -13.11 -6.94 10.50
N ALA A 59 -12.29 -7.78 9.86
CA ALA A 59 -11.57 -7.38 8.65
C ALA A 59 -12.51 -6.91 7.52
N GLN A 60 -13.67 -7.55 7.37
CA GLN A 60 -14.66 -7.14 6.37
C GLN A 60 -15.21 -5.74 6.68
N GLN A 61 -15.63 -5.49 7.93
CA GLN A 61 -16.15 -4.18 8.33
C GLN A 61 -15.13 -3.07 8.14
N ALA A 62 -13.87 -3.30 8.53
CA ALA A 62 -12.81 -2.32 8.35
C ALA A 62 -12.61 -1.98 6.86
N LEU A 63 -12.55 -2.99 5.98
CA LEU A 63 -12.40 -2.77 4.54
C LEU A 63 -13.62 -2.07 3.91
N ASP A 64 -14.84 -2.42 4.31
CA ASP A 64 -16.06 -1.76 3.84
C ASP A 64 -16.10 -0.29 4.26
N ASN A 65 -15.70 0.00 5.51
CA ASN A 65 -15.58 1.37 6.03
C ASN A 65 -14.52 2.16 5.27
N VAL A 66 -13.35 1.58 4.98
CA VAL A 66 -12.31 2.20 4.17
C VAL A 66 -12.83 2.58 2.79
N VAL A 67 -13.55 1.68 2.12
CA VAL A 67 -14.12 1.95 0.80
C VAL A 67 -15.15 3.08 0.88
N SER A 68 -16.05 3.03 1.86
CA SER A 68 -17.10 4.04 2.05
C SER A 68 -16.52 5.43 2.35
N ARG A 69 -15.68 5.54 3.39
CA ARG A 69 -15.06 6.80 3.83
C ARG A 69 -14.06 7.33 2.80
N GLY A 70 -13.26 6.46 2.20
CA GLY A 70 -12.29 6.80 1.17
C GLY A 70 -12.97 7.37 -0.08
N ASN A 71 -14.05 6.73 -0.56
CA ASN A 71 -14.82 7.24 -1.69
C ASN A 71 -15.46 8.60 -1.41
N ALA A 72 -15.92 8.85 -0.18
CA ALA A 72 -16.42 10.17 0.22
C ALA A 72 -15.32 11.24 0.16
N ALA A 73 -14.13 10.96 0.73
CA ALA A 73 -13.00 11.89 0.70
C ALA A 73 -12.49 12.19 -0.73
N ILE A 74 -12.54 11.19 -1.63
CA ILE A 74 -12.20 11.39 -3.03
C ILE A 74 -13.21 12.33 -3.69
N LYS A 75 -14.52 12.13 -3.48
CA LYS A 75 -15.57 12.98 -4.06
C LYS A 75 -15.46 14.42 -3.58
N GLU A 76 -15.27 14.61 -2.27
CA GLU A 76 -15.07 15.93 -1.67
C GLU A 76 -13.87 16.65 -2.29
N ALA A 77 -12.73 15.96 -2.43
CA ALA A 77 -11.54 16.53 -3.05
C ALA A 77 -11.71 16.82 -4.55
N MET A 78 -12.67 16.19 -5.21
CA MET A 78 -13.06 16.48 -6.59
C MET A 78 -14.12 17.58 -6.72
N GLY A 79 -14.65 18.10 -5.61
CA GLY A 79 -15.69 19.13 -5.58
C GLY A 79 -17.11 18.62 -5.83
N ASN A 80 -17.37 17.33 -5.60
CA ASN A 80 -18.67 16.67 -5.77
C ASN A 80 -19.32 16.28 -4.44
#